data_AF-A0A366MJQ9-F1
#
_entry.id   AF-A0A366MJQ9-F1
#
_cell.length_a   1.000
_cell.length_b   1.000
_cell.length_c   1.000
_cell.angle_alpha   90.00
_cell.angle_beta   90.00
_cell.angle_gamma   90.00
#
_symmetry.space_group_name_H-M   'P 1'
#
loop_
_entity.id
_entity.type
_entity.pdbx_description
1 polymer ?
#
loop_
_entity_poly.entity_id
_entity_poly.type
_entity_poly.pdbx_seq_one_letter_code
_entity_poly.pdbx_strand_id
1 'polypeptide(L)'
;TGVTAQRLKRHQENWHLFESSNLKGRGITEKEYYGLPWPCWSETHPGSPVLFNVDLPVMQGGMGFRTRFGTHRNGVSLLANDGIYPKDSRIKGGYDEITDKNIEELAGITLTDEEKKLVKGTNWKTDISGILTKYALEAG
;
A
#
# COMPACT_ATOMS: atom_id res chain seq x y z
N THR A 1 -7.97 -3.81 6.05
CA THR A 1 -8.38 -3.03 4.85
C THR A 1 -8.71 -1.63 5.32
N GLY A 2 -8.45 -0.61 4.50
CA GLY A 2 -8.73 0.78 4.84
C GLY A 2 -10.16 1.22 4.58
N VAL A 3 -10.94 0.50 3.77
CA VAL A 3 -12.30 0.90 3.42
C VAL A 3 -13.26 0.51 4.54
N THR A 4 -13.48 1.41 5.49
CA THR A 4 -14.40 1.20 6.61
C THR A 4 -15.71 1.97 6.41
N ALA A 5 -16.81 1.44 6.95
CA ALA A 5 -18.11 2.10 6.89
C ALA A 5 -18.09 3.50 7.51
N GLN A 6 -17.30 3.69 8.59
CA GLN A 6 -17.13 4.98 9.24
C GLN A 6 -16.44 6.00 8.32
N ARG A 7 -15.40 5.61 7.60
CA ARG A 7 -14.72 6.50 6.64
C ARG A 7 -15.63 6.83 5.46
N LEU A 8 -16.33 5.84 4.90
CA LEU A 8 -17.27 6.07 3.80
C LEU A 8 -18.42 7.00 4.21
N LYS A 9 -18.97 6.83 5.42
CA LYS A 9 -19.97 7.75 5.98
C LYS A 9 -19.41 9.16 6.13
N ARG A 10 -18.18 9.30 6.66
CA ARG A 10 -17.49 10.60 6.74
C ARG A 10 -17.32 11.24 5.36
N HIS A 11 -16.96 10.47 4.33
CA HIS A 11 -16.85 10.97 2.97
C HIS A 11 -18.21 11.42 2.43
N GLN A 12 -19.28 10.67 2.70
CA GLN A 12 -20.64 11.03 2.28
C GLN A 12 -21.12 12.33 2.93
N GLU A 13 -20.92 12.49 4.23
CA GLU A 13 -21.31 13.70 4.98
C GLU A 13 -20.51 14.94 4.54
N ASN A 14 -19.29 14.73 4.03
CA ASN A 14 -18.35 15.79 3.67
C ASN A 14 -17.97 15.79 2.19
N TRP A 15 -18.85 15.27 1.32
CA TRP A 15 -18.58 15.12 -0.12
C TRP A 15 -18.20 16.45 -0.80
N HIS A 16 -18.69 17.57 -0.28
CA HIS A 16 -18.35 18.94 -0.72
C HIS A 16 -16.88 19.35 -0.49
N LEU A 17 -16.14 18.63 0.37
CA LEU A 17 -14.71 18.88 0.60
C LEU A 17 -13.81 18.22 -0.45
N PHE A 18 -14.33 17.33 -1.28
CA PHE A 18 -13.57 16.65 -2.31
C PHE A 18 -13.62 17.40 -3.65
N GLU A 19 -12.49 17.46 -4.32
CA GLU A 19 -12.38 18.03 -5.66
C GLU A 19 -12.93 17.05 -6.70
N SER A 20 -13.83 17.52 -7.58
CA SER A 20 -14.46 16.66 -8.58
C SER A 20 -13.51 16.19 -9.69
N SER A 21 -12.42 16.92 -9.92
CA SER A 21 -11.46 16.64 -11.00
C SER A 21 -10.39 15.61 -10.63
N ASN A 22 -9.99 15.54 -9.36
CA ASN A 22 -8.90 14.67 -8.91
C ASN A 22 -9.24 13.83 -7.66
N LEU A 23 -10.46 13.96 -7.15
CA LEU A 23 -11.00 13.25 -5.98
C LEU A 23 -10.27 13.54 -4.66
N LYS A 24 -9.29 14.45 -4.61
CA LYS A 24 -8.58 14.77 -3.37
C LYS A 24 -9.49 15.49 -2.41
N GLY A 25 -9.50 15.03 -1.15
CA GLY A 25 -10.18 15.72 -0.07
C GLY A 25 -9.46 16.99 0.36
N ARG A 26 -10.16 17.80 1.14
CA ARG A 26 -9.65 19.02 1.80
C ARG A 26 -10.13 19.06 3.24
N GLY A 27 -9.53 19.92 4.05
CA GLY A 27 -9.89 20.06 5.46
C GLY A 27 -9.84 18.72 6.19
N ILE A 28 -10.95 18.30 6.78
CA ILE A 28 -11.01 17.02 7.53
C ILE A 28 -10.85 15.76 6.68
N THR A 29 -10.81 15.89 5.34
CA THR A 29 -10.63 14.79 4.37
C THR A 29 -9.32 14.90 3.58
N GLU A 30 -8.42 15.82 3.94
CA GLU A 30 -7.24 16.20 3.13
C GLU A 30 -6.30 15.02 2.75
N LYS A 31 -6.25 13.98 3.58
CA LYS A 31 -5.40 12.80 3.36
C LYS A 31 -6.13 11.64 2.69
N GLU A 32 -7.24 11.88 2.00
CA GLU A 32 -8.09 10.83 1.45
C GLU A 32 -8.54 11.16 0.03
N TYR A 33 -8.75 10.13 -0.79
CA TYR A 33 -9.49 10.26 -2.03
C TYR A 33 -10.95 9.86 -1.81
N TYR A 34 -11.86 10.59 -2.44
CA TYR A 34 -13.29 10.32 -2.33
C TYR A 34 -13.59 8.84 -2.68
N GLY A 35 -14.45 8.20 -1.87
CA GLY A 35 -14.78 6.78 -2.03
C GLY A 35 -13.69 5.75 -1.68
N LEU A 36 -12.49 6.16 -1.24
CA LEU A 36 -11.39 5.24 -0.88
C LEU A 36 -11.06 4.21 -1.97
N PRO A 37 -10.69 4.68 -3.18
CA PRO A 37 -10.48 3.81 -4.34
C PRO A 37 -9.42 2.74 -4.06
N TRP A 38 -9.62 1.55 -4.65
CA TRP A 38 -8.71 0.44 -4.47
C TRP A 38 -7.37 0.65 -5.20
N PRO A 39 -6.23 0.27 -4.61
CA PRO A 39 -6.08 -0.26 -3.26
C PRO A 39 -6.21 0.78 -2.13
N CYS A 40 -6.80 0.35 -1.01
CA CYS A 40 -6.81 1.07 0.26
C CYS A 40 -6.43 0.09 1.38
N TRP A 41 -5.13 -0.02 1.68
CA TRP A 41 -4.59 -1.11 2.49
C TRP A 41 -4.84 -0.94 3.99
N SER A 42 -4.73 0.28 4.51
CA SER A 42 -4.92 0.64 5.92
C SER A 42 -5.86 1.84 6.08
N GLU A 43 -6.32 2.11 7.31
CA GLU A 43 -7.11 3.31 7.61
C GLU A 43 -6.34 4.63 7.39
N THR A 44 -5.01 4.55 7.36
CA THR A 44 -4.13 5.68 7.06
C THR A 44 -3.79 5.80 5.57
N HIS A 45 -4.10 4.79 4.77
CA HIS A 45 -3.91 4.84 3.32
C HIS A 45 -5.05 5.63 2.65
N PRO A 46 -4.74 6.57 1.74
CA PRO A 46 -5.73 7.47 1.15
C PRO A 46 -6.67 6.79 0.14
N GLY A 47 -6.27 5.60 -0.34
CA GLY A 47 -6.82 5.01 -1.56
C GLY A 47 -5.97 5.39 -2.77
N SER A 48 -6.07 4.62 -3.85
CA SER A 48 -5.28 4.82 -5.07
C SER A 48 -6.22 5.06 -6.26
N PRO A 49 -6.49 6.32 -6.63
CA PRO A 49 -7.40 6.64 -7.73
C PRO A 49 -6.82 6.29 -9.11
N VAL A 50 -5.49 6.24 -9.23
CA VAL A 50 -4.77 5.89 -10.46
C VAL A 50 -3.82 4.74 -10.14
N LEU A 51 -4.08 3.59 -10.75
CA LEU A 51 -3.21 2.42 -10.59
C LEU A 51 -1.86 2.64 -11.28
N PHE A 52 -0.80 2.09 -10.68
CA PHE A 52 0.58 2.16 -11.19
C PHE A 52 1.16 3.58 -11.33
N ASN A 53 0.62 4.55 -10.59
CA ASN A 53 1.21 5.88 -10.51
C ASN A 53 2.45 5.85 -9.59
N VAL A 54 3.63 5.85 -10.21
CA VAL A 54 4.92 5.84 -9.52
C VAL A 54 5.42 7.24 -9.13
N ASP A 55 4.80 8.31 -9.62
CA ASP A 55 5.21 9.68 -9.33
C ASP A 55 4.79 10.14 -7.92
N LEU A 56 3.92 9.37 -7.26
CA LEU A 56 3.42 9.63 -5.92
C LEU A 56 3.97 8.61 -4.91
N PRO A 57 4.20 9.02 -3.65
CA PRO A 57 4.45 8.09 -2.57
C PRO A 57 3.25 7.18 -2.34
N VAL A 58 3.49 5.96 -1.85
CA VAL A 58 2.42 4.99 -1.54
C VAL A 58 1.43 5.56 -0.54
N MET A 59 1.92 6.26 0.49
CA MET A 59 1.06 6.95 1.47
C MET A 59 0.27 8.15 0.91
N GLN A 60 0.42 8.48 -0.37
CA GLN A 60 -0.37 9.47 -1.11
C GLN A 60 -1.18 8.84 -2.27
N GLY A 61 -1.31 7.52 -2.28
CA GLY A 61 -2.08 6.76 -3.27
C GLY A 61 -1.27 6.31 -4.48
N GLY A 62 0.05 6.55 -4.49
CA GLY A 62 0.95 5.96 -5.47
C GLY A 62 1.06 4.45 -5.32
N MET A 63 1.47 3.76 -6.37
CA MET A 63 1.74 2.32 -6.30
C MET A 63 2.61 1.85 -7.45
N GLY A 64 3.40 0.81 -7.19
CA GLY A 64 4.21 0.13 -8.19
C GLY A 64 3.50 -1.08 -8.80
N PHE A 65 4.17 -1.73 -9.73
CA PHE A 65 3.75 -3.03 -10.24
C PHE A 65 4.27 -4.14 -9.32
N ARG A 66 3.43 -5.13 -9.05
CA ARG A 66 3.82 -6.35 -8.32
C ARG A 66 3.30 -7.57 -9.04
N THR A 67 4.18 -8.55 -9.27
CA THR A 67 3.81 -9.83 -9.84
C THR A 67 2.92 -10.64 -8.89
N ARG A 68 2.02 -11.46 -9.46
CA ARG A 68 1.17 -12.40 -8.71
C ARG A 68 1.47 -13.87 -9.04
N PHE A 69 2.13 -14.14 -10.16
CA PHE A 69 2.26 -15.48 -10.73
C PHE A 69 3.70 -16.02 -10.64
N GLY A 70 4.44 -15.59 -9.63
CA GLY A 70 5.88 -15.84 -9.48
C GLY A 70 6.73 -14.72 -10.05
N THR A 71 8.04 -14.80 -9.82
CA THR A 71 9.00 -13.74 -10.17
C THR A 71 9.67 -13.93 -11.52
N HIS A 72 9.52 -15.09 -12.16
CA HIS A 72 10.18 -15.41 -13.42
C HIS A 72 9.27 -16.20 -14.36
N ARG A 73 9.43 -16.00 -15.67
CA ARG A 73 8.82 -16.80 -16.74
C ARG A 73 9.82 -16.98 -17.87
N ASN A 74 10.07 -18.24 -18.27
CA ASN A 74 11.02 -18.58 -19.34
C ASN A 74 12.42 -17.99 -19.14
N GLY A 75 12.91 -17.94 -17.88
CA GLY A 75 14.21 -17.36 -17.53
C GLY A 75 14.24 -15.83 -17.49
N VAL A 76 13.13 -15.15 -17.78
CA VAL A 76 13.01 -13.68 -17.73
C VAL A 76 12.30 -13.27 -16.43
N SER A 77 12.84 -12.27 -15.74
CA SER A 77 12.20 -11.69 -14.56
C SER A 77 10.87 -11.01 -14.91
N LEU A 78 9.87 -11.19 -14.05
CA LEU A 78 8.56 -10.53 -14.09
C LEU A 78 8.47 -9.37 -13.08
N LEU A 79 9.53 -9.12 -12.33
CA LEU A 79 9.60 -7.98 -11.43
C LEU A 79 9.68 -6.68 -12.22
N ALA A 80 9.21 -5.59 -11.61
CA ALA A 80 9.39 -4.27 -12.20
C ALA A 80 10.90 -4.01 -12.40
N ASN A 81 11.25 -3.46 -13.57
CA ASN A 81 12.62 -3.09 -13.90
C ASN A 81 13.15 -2.06 -12.90
N ASP A 82 14.47 -2.01 -12.76
CA ASP A 82 15.16 -0.97 -11.99
C ASP A 82 14.71 0.43 -12.48
N GLY A 83 14.38 1.31 -11.53
CA GLY A 83 13.84 2.64 -11.82
C GLY A 83 12.31 2.76 -11.77
N ILE A 84 11.57 1.65 -11.79
CA ILE A 84 10.10 1.67 -11.71
C ILE A 84 9.64 1.30 -10.29
N TYR A 85 9.43 2.32 -9.47
CA TYR A 85 9.00 2.20 -8.08
C TYR A 85 8.27 3.48 -7.63
N PRO A 86 7.33 3.41 -6.68
CA PRO A 86 6.67 4.59 -6.13
C PRO A 86 7.67 5.61 -5.60
N LYS A 87 7.35 6.90 -5.74
CA LYS A 87 8.19 7.97 -5.20
C LYS A 87 8.50 7.72 -3.72
N ASP A 88 9.76 7.95 -3.36
CA ASP A 88 10.30 7.75 -2.01
C ASP A 88 10.29 6.29 -1.50
N SER A 89 9.90 5.30 -2.33
CA SER A 89 10.01 3.88 -1.98
C SER A 89 11.45 3.49 -1.64
N ARG A 90 11.62 2.69 -0.58
CA ARG A 90 12.93 2.15 -0.19
C ARG A 90 13.51 1.22 -1.26
N ILE A 91 12.66 0.45 -1.93
CA ILE A 91 13.08 -0.50 -2.96
C ILE A 91 13.04 0.19 -4.32
N LYS A 92 14.18 0.20 -5.04
CA LYS A 92 14.33 0.92 -6.31
C LYS A 92 14.03 0.07 -7.55
N GLY A 93 13.14 -0.90 -7.40
CA GLY A 93 12.72 -1.85 -8.43
C GLY A 93 11.60 -2.77 -7.94
N GLY A 94 11.35 -3.88 -8.63
CA GLY A 94 10.36 -4.86 -8.20
C GLY A 94 10.85 -5.74 -7.05
N TYR A 95 9.90 -6.17 -6.22
CA TYR A 95 10.12 -7.10 -5.11
C TYR A 95 9.07 -8.21 -5.11
N ASP A 96 9.37 -9.32 -4.44
CA ASP A 96 8.44 -10.44 -4.31
C ASP A 96 7.27 -10.08 -3.38
N GLU A 97 6.25 -10.94 -3.31
CA GLU A 97 5.14 -10.76 -2.38
C GLU A 97 5.62 -10.55 -0.93
N ILE A 98 5.03 -9.56 -0.25
CA ILE A 98 5.32 -9.29 1.16
C ILE A 98 4.81 -10.44 2.04
N THR A 99 5.74 -11.02 2.80
CA THR A 99 5.52 -12.13 3.74
C THR A 99 6.26 -11.87 5.05
N ASP A 100 5.97 -12.69 6.06
CA ASP A 100 6.73 -12.72 7.31
C ASP A 100 8.23 -12.98 7.13
N LYS A 101 8.63 -13.59 6.01
CA LYS A 101 10.02 -13.97 5.73
C LYS A 101 10.86 -12.85 5.16
N ASN A 102 10.26 -11.90 4.43
CA ASN A 102 11.01 -10.85 3.71
C ASN A 102 10.73 -9.44 4.21
N ILE A 103 9.72 -9.22 5.06
CA ILE A 103 9.35 -7.88 5.51
C ILE A 103 10.49 -7.14 6.22
N GLU A 104 11.28 -7.82 7.05
CA GLU A 104 12.42 -7.19 7.77
C GLU A 104 13.45 -6.62 6.79
N GLU A 105 13.75 -7.36 5.71
CA GLU A 105 14.67 -6.93 4.65
C GLU A 105 14.07 -5.81 3.80
N LEU A 106 12.82 -6.00 3.33
CA LEU A 106 12.15 -5.07 2.43
C LEU A 106 11.92 -3.70 3.09
N ALA A 107 11.45 -3.70 4.34
CA ALA A 107 11.17 -2.48 5.08
C ALA A 107 12.37 -1.95 5.85
N GLY A 108 13.45 -2.73 6.01
CA GLY A 108 14.63 -2.34 6.78
C GLY A 108 14.34 -2.18 8.26
N ILE A 109 13.50 -3.06 8.81
CA ILE A 109 13.08 -3.07 10.22
C ILE A 109 13.42 -4.40 10.89
N THR A 110 13.35 -4.43 12.21
CA THR A 110 13.41 -5.67 13.00
C THR A 110 12.09 -5.83 13.73
N LEU A 111 11.36 -6.90 13.44
CA LEU A 111 10.15 -7.25 14.16
C LEU A 111 10.48 -7.73 15.56
N THR A 112 9.65 -7.36 16.53
CA THR A 112 9.69 -7.92 17.88
C THR A 112 9.30 -9.39 17.87
N ASP A 113 9.67 -10.14 18.92
CA ASP A 113 9.30 -11.57 19.03
C ASP A 113 7.78 -11.79 19.06
N GLU A 114 7.02 -10.83 19.59
CA GLU A 114 5.57 -10.85 19.60
C GLU A 114 5.00 -10.65 18.19
N GLU A 115 5.48 -9.64 17.47
CA GLU A 115 5.08 -9.40 16.08
C GLU A 115 5.44 -10.59 15.19
N LYS A 116 6.64 -11.18 15.34
CA LYS A 116 7.07 -12.38 14.61
C LYS A 116 6.12 -13.56 14.82
N LYS A 117 5.62 -13.76 16.04
CA LYS A 117 4.63 -14.81 16.32
C LYS A 117 3.30 -14.54 15.63
N LEU A 118 2.87 -13.29 15.57
CA LEU A 118 1.60 -12.90 14.95
C LEU A 118 1.62 -13.04 13.43
N VAL A 119 2.73 -12.69 12.78
CA VAL A 119 2.83 -12.75 11.31
C VAL A 119 3.29 -14.11 10.79
N LYS A 120 3.72 -15.03 11.65
CA LYS A 120 4.33 -16.31 11.25
C LYS A 120 3.49 -17.08 10.23
N GLY A 121 4.06 -17.35 9.06
CA GLY A 121 3.43 -18.09 7.97
C GLY A 121 2.33 -17.33 7.23
N THR A 122 2.23 -16.01 7.44
CA THR A 122 1.24 -15.15 6.78
C THR A 122 1.88 -14.30 5.67
N ASN A 123 1.04 -13.75 4.82
CA ASN A 123 1.41 -12.72 3.85
C ASN A 123 0.55 -11.47 4.05
N TRP A 124 0.82 -10.40 3.31
CA TRP A 124 0.07 -9.14 3.44
C TRP A 124 -1.47 -9.27 3.29
N LYS A 125 -1.97 -10.36 2.71
CA LYS A 125 -3.42 -10.64 2.58
C LYS A 125 -3.99 -11.36 3.79
N THR A 126 -3.22 -12.29 4.35
CA THR A 126 -3.68 -13.20 5.42
C THR A 126 -3.27 -12.73 6.81
N ASP A 127 -2.35 -11.77 6.90
CA ASP A 127 -2.02 -11.10 8.14
C ASP A 127 -3.19 -10.23 8.64
N ILE A 128 -3.93 -10.78 9.60
CA ILE A 128 -5.04 -10.09 10.26
C ILE A 128 -4.58 -9.03 11.27
N SER A 129 -3.32 -9.07 11.72
CA SER A 129 -2.77 -8.08 12.65
C SER A 129 -2.47 -6.75 11.96
N GLY A 130 -2.25 -6.79 10.64
CA GLY A 130 -1.91 -5.63 9.83
C GLY A 130 -0.45 -5.18 9.95
N ILE A 131 0.38 -5.90 10.71
CA ILE A 131 1.81 -5.61 10.93
C ILE A 131 2.57 -5.55 9.60
N LEU A 132 2.38 -6.56 8.73
CA LEU A 132 3.07 -6.61 7.44
C LEU A 132 2.69 -5.42 6.56
N THR A 133 1.41 -5.08 6.53
CA THR A 133 0.90 -3.93 5.76
C THR A 133 1.42 -2.62 6.32
N LYS A 134 1.45 -2.46 7.65
CA LYS A 134 1.95 -1.25 8.32
C LYS A 134 3.39 -0.95 7.91
N TYR A 135 4.31 -1.90 8.12
CA TYR A 135 5.73 -1.67 7.85
C TYR A 135 6.02 -1.55 6.35
N ALA A 136 5.28 -2.27 5.50
CA ALA A 136 5.41 -2.09 4.06
C ALA A 136 5.00 -0.68 3.61
N LEU A 137 3.89 -0.14 4.13
CA LEU A 137 3.44 1.21 3.83
C LEU A 137 4.42 2.29 4.33
N GLU A 138 5.02 2.08 5.50
CA GLU A 138 6.05 2.97 6.05
C GLU A 138 7.34 2.98 5.22
N ALA A 139 7.68 1.85 4.59
CA ALA A 139 8.84 1.72 3.72
C ALA A 139 8.64 2.28 2.30
N GLY A 140 7.39 2.59 1.93
CA GLY A 140 7.01 3.08 0.60
C GLY A 140 6.88 1.94 -0.40
#